data_AF-J2AZ99-F1
#
_entry.id   AF-J2AZ99-F1
#
_cell.length_a   1.000
_cell.length_b   1.000
_cell.length_c   1.000
_cell.angle_alpha   90.00
_cell.angle_beta   90.00
_cell.angle_gamma   90.00
#
_symmetry.space_group_name_H-M   'P 1'
#
loop_
_entity.id
_entity.type
_entity.pdbx_description
1 polymer ?
#
loop_
_entity_poly.entity_id
_entity_poly.type
_entity_poly.pdbx_seq_one_letter_code
_entity_poly.pdbx_strand_id
1 'polypeptide(L)'
;MGRCLATETFLLKFLSPETGCSAHEMRFEAPMEAVAAILDVETSELTEHLFYLEKGELDGLSLMLALPFPEPDGEVVLTRPQWIDSVPYLVHTNFELALMLDGRKPFAMFSDEESSWIPKEIRAYFRPYVDKGAIIERVEPFVEGKLHLVRILYALPKEEWRFDAYTELMSERHWTDESEYRLGRLLGYTEEQCQWWIAQRREARNVTAPKA
;
A
#
# COMPACT_ATOMS: atom_id res chain seq x y z
N MET A 1 3.23 15.65 39.50
CA MET A 1 2.94 14.31 38.93
C MET A 1 2.70 14.51 37.45
N GLY A 2 3.70 14.22 36.62
CA GLY A 2 3.53 14.32 35.17
C GLY A 2 2.57 13.24 34.68
N ARG A 3 1.55 13.63 33.92
CA ARG A 3 0.79 12.64 33.13
C ARG A 3 1.78 12.00 32.17
N CYS A 4 1.91 10.68 32.24
CA CYS A 4 2.52 9.92 31.14
C CYS A 4 1.59 10.14 29.94
N LEU A 5 2.06 10.85 28.91
CA LEU A 5 1.30 10.98 27.66
C LEU A 5 1.20 9.59 27.05
N ALA A 6 0.02 9.21 26.56
CA ALA A 6 -0.15 7.94 25.88
C ALA A 6 0.70 7.95 24.61
N THR A 7 1.55 6.93 24.47
CA THR A 7 2.36 6.74 23.26
C THR A 7 1.59 5.91 22.25
N GLU A 8 1.68 6.32 20.99
CA GLU A 8 1.16 5.59 19.85
C GLU A 8 2.31 5.05 19.00
N THR A 9 2.05 4.01 18.22
CA THR A 9 3.03 3.51 17.27
C THR A 9 2.90 4.21 15.93
N PHE A 10 4.03 4.59 15.36
CA PHE A 10 4.19 5.15 14.03
C PHE A 10 5.11 4.28 13.18
N LEU A 11 4.96 4.40 11.86
CA LEU A 11 5.78 3.76 10.85
C LEU A 11 6.31 4.83 9.90
N LEU A 12 7.64 4.95 9.84
CA LEU A 12 8.35 5.84 8.93
C LEU A 12 8.85 5.02 7.74
N LYS A 13 8.48 5.42 6.52
CA LYS A 13 8.81 4.73 5.27
C LYS A 13 9.64 5.65 4.39
N PHE A 14 10.85 5.25 4.06
CA PHE A 14 11.72 5.95 3.11
C PHE A 14 11.50 5.33 1.74
N LEU A 15 10.89 6.08 0.83
CA LEU A 15 10.48 5.55 -0.48
C LEU A 15 11.63 5.62 -1.48
N SER A 16 11.75 4.57 -2.28
CA SER A 16 12.64 4.54 -3.43
C SER A 16 12.13 5.50 -4.51
N PRO A 17 12.93 6.46 -5.01
CA PRO A 17 12.52 7.33 -6.11
C PRO A 17 12.33 6.55 -7.42
N GLU A 18 12.93 5.36 -7.55
CA GLU A 18 12.82 4.54 -8.76
C GLU A 18 11.53 3.73 -8.81
N THR A 19 11.05 3.26 -7.65
CA THR A 19 9.95 2.29 -7.60
C THR A 19 8.76 2.73 -6.77
N GLY A 20 8.88 3.79 -5.96
CA GLY A 20 7.86 4.24 -5.01
C GLY A 20 7.64 3.28 -3.82
N CYS A 21 8.34 2.14 -3.78
CA CYS A 21 8.24 1.20 -2.67
C CYS A 21 9.09 1.65 -1.48
N SER A 22 8.75 1.15 -0.29
CA SER A 22 9.56 1.42 0.89
C SER A 22 10.91 0.72 0.79
N ALA A 23 11.99 1.49 0.74
CA ALA A 23 13.37 1.01 0.75
C ALA A 23 13.84 0.73 2.18
N HIS A 24 13.41 1.57 3.13
CA HIS A 24 13.67 1.41 4.55
C HIS A 24 12.41 1.73 5.35
N GLU A 25 12.15 0.93 6.38
CA GLU A 25 11.05 1.17 7.31
C GLU A 25 11.56 1.21 8.75
N MET A 26 11.02 2.14 9.53
CA MET A 26 11.27 2.22 10.96
C MET A 26 9.95 2.35 11.72
N ARG A 27 9.75 1.43 12.66
CA ARG A 27 8.65 1.50 13.62
C ARG A 27 9.14 2.14 14.91
N PHE A 28 8.40 3.12 15.43
CA PHE A 28 8.73 3.80 16.68
C PHE A 28 7.48 4.17 17.48
N GLU A 29 7.64 4.31 18.79
CA GLU A 29 6.58 4.78 19.68
C GLU A 29 6.84 6.23 20.09
N ALA A 30 5.81 7.08 20.03
CA ALA A 30 5.91 8.48 20.41
C ALA A 30 4.55 9.03 20.91
N PRO A 31 4.55 10.09 21.75
CA PRO A 31 3.32 10.80 22.08
C PRO A 31 2.71 11.45 20.83
N MET A 32 1.40 11.34 20.64
CA MET A 32 0.72 11.94 19.48
C MET A 32 0.90 13.46 19.44
N GLU A 33 0.86 14.13 20.60
CA GLU A 33 1.01 15.58 20.69
C GLU A 33 2.40 16.04 20.24
N ALA A 34 3.44 15.23 20.50
CA ALA A 34 4.79 15.55 20.09
C ALA A 34 4.96 15.43 18.58
N VAL A 35 4.40 14.36 17.98
CA VAL A 35 4.41 14.18 16.52
C VAL A 35 3.58 15.27 15.84
N ALA A 36 2.38 15.54 16.33
CA ALA A 36 1.49 16.57 15.79
C ALA A 36 2.16 17.96 15.79
N ALA A 37 2.87 18.31 16.87
CA ALA A 37 3.61 19.55 16.96
C ALA A 37 4.79 19.65 15.98
N ILE A 38 5.42 18.53 15.62
CA ILE A 38 6.51 18.51 14.63
C ILE A 38 5.95 18.71 13.22
N LEU A 39 4.79 18.12 12.93
CA LEU A 39 4.11 18.17 11.63
C LEU A 39 3.24 19.44 11.46
N ASP A 40 3.13 20.29 12.49
CA ASP A 40 2.24 21.46 12.54
C ASP A 40 0.77 21.13 12.20
N VAL A 41 0.28 20.02 12.75
CA VAL A 41 -1.10 19.53 12.57
C VAL A 41 -1.80 19.31 13.91
N GLU A 42 -3.12 19.17 13.89
CA GLU A 42 -3.88 18.74 15.04
C GLU A 42 -3.70 17.24 15.29
N THR A 43 -3.76 16.82 16.57
CA THR A 43 -3.61 15.39 16.92
C THR A 43 -4.70 14.50 16.30
N SER A 44 -5.87 15.05 16.02
CA SER A 44 -6.94 14.34 15.30
C SER A 44 -6.57 14.06 13.85
N GLU A 45 -5.74 14.88 13.22
CA GLU A 45 -5.32 14.67 11.83
C GLU A 45 -4.37 13.47 11.73
N LEU A 46 -3.58 13.19 12.76
CA LEU A 46 -2.76 11.97 12.85
C LEU A 46 -3.58 10.67 12.86
N THR A 47 -4.91 10.76 13.02
CA THR A 47 -5.80 9.61 12.88
C THR A 47 -6.15 9.31 11.43
N GLU A 48 -6.03 10.28 10.53
CA GLU A 48 -6.16 10.11 9.08
C GLU A 48 -4.81 9.69 8.46
N HIS A 49 -4.83 9.08 7.27
CA HIS A 49 -3.75 8.19 6.86
C HIS A 49 -2.81 8.75 5.79
N LEU A 50 -1.55 8.81 6.23
CA LEU A 50 -0.28 9.09 5.54
C LEU A 50 0.09 10.58 5.44
N PHE A 51 1.31 10.91 5.89
CA PHE A 51 1.91 12.23 5.80
C PHE A 51 3.21 12.13 5.02
N TYR A 52 3.32 12.85 3.92
CA TYR A 52 4.60 13.07 3.26
C TYR A 52 5.38 14.10 4.06
N LEU A 53 6.56 13.72 4.54
CA LEU A 53 7.37 14.55 5.42
C LEU A 53 8.31 15.45 4.63
N GLU A 54 8.31 16.72 4.99
CA GLU A 54 9.37 17.65 4.61
C GLU A 54 10.64 17.41 5.44
N LYS A 55 11.78 17.91 4.94
CA LYS A 55 13.07 17.74 5.62
C LYS A 55 13.07 18.27 7.06
N GLY A 56 12.42 19.41 7.32
CA GLY A 56 12.36 19.98 8.66
C GLY A 56 11.58 19.11 9.65
N GLU A 57 10.52 18.46 9.20
CA GLU A 57 9.72 17.53 10.01
C GLU A 57 10.49 16.24 10.28
N LEU A 58 11.19 15.72 9.26
CA LEU A 58 12.07 14.56 9.40
C LEU A 58 13.21 14.82 10.41
N ASP A 59 13.85 15.99 10.32
CA ASP A 59 14.88 16.43 11.27
C ASP A 59 14.30 16.58 12.69
N GLY A 60 13.08 17.11 12.81
CA GLY A 60 12.34 17.21 14.08
C GLY A 60 12.09 15.85 14.72
N LEU A 61 11.63 14.86 13.94
CA LEU A 61 11.44 13.49 14.39
C LEU A 61 12.76 12.83 14.79
N SER A 62 13.84 13.02 14.02
CA SER A 62 15.18 12.50 14.32
C SER A 62 15.68 13.03 15.67
N LEU A 63 15.53 14.33 15.92
CA LEU A 63 15.88 14.99 17.18
C LEU A 63 15.04 14.47 18.35
N MET A 64 13.73 14.35 18.18
CA MET A 64 12.81 13.84 19.20
C MET A 64 13.19 12.41 19.62
N LEU A 65 13.54 11.56 18.65
CA LEU A 65 13.88 10.16 18.89
C LEU A 65 15.35 9.94 19.29
N ALA A 66 16.17 11.00 19.26
CA ALA A 66 17.61 10.94 19.46
C ALA A 66 18.29 9.87 18.57
N LEU A 67 17.79 9.71 17.35
CA LEU A 67 18.24 8.69 16.40
C LEU A 67 18.50 9.35 15.04
N PRO A 68 19.72 9.25 14.48
CA PRO A 68 19.99 9.77 13.16
C PRO A 68 19.23 8.96 12.11
N PHE A 69 18.57 9.65 11.20
CA PHE A 69 17.94 9.04 10.03
C PHE A 69 18.88 9.05 8.82
N PRO A 70 18.72 8.10 7.89
CA PRO A 70 19.42 8.20 6.61
C PRO A 70 18.98 9.47 5.87
N GLU A 71 19.88 10.04 5.07
CA GLU A 71 19.49 11.10 4.13
C GLU A 71 18.53 10.47 3.10
N PRO A 72 17.34 11.06 2.89
CA PRO A 72 16.35 10.48 2.00
C PRO A 72 16.74 10.68 0.52
N ASP A 73 16.75 9.58 -0.24
CA ASP A 73 16.91 9.61 -1.70
C ASP A 73 15.58 9.87 -2.44
N GLY A 74 14.46 9.88 -1.72
CA GLY A 74 13.10 10.05 -2.22
C GLY A 74 12.16 10.61 -1.15
N GLU A 75 10.86 10.42 -1.33
CA GLU A 75 9.85 10.86 -0.37
C GLU A 75 9.93 10.03 0.92
N VAL A 76 9.61 10.67 2.06
CA VAL A 76 9.48 9.98 3.35
C VAL A 76 8.04 10.09 3.80
N VAL A 77 7.45 8.96 4.17
CA VAL A 77 6.05 8.90 4.58
C VAL A 77 5.95 8.45 6.03
N LEU A 78 5.19 9.20 6.83
CA LEU A 78 4.79 8.80 8.17
C LEU A 78 3.36 8.25 8.13
N THR A 79 3.18 7.03 8.65
CA THR A 79 1.85 6.44 8.83
C THR A 79 1.68 5.91 10.25
N ARG A 80 0.43 5.63 10.63
CA ARG A 80 0.15 4.69 11.72
C ARG A 80 0.10 3.27 11.16
N PRO A 81 0.63 2.26 11.88
CA PRO A 81 0.54 0.88 11.45
C PRO A 81 -0.91 0.46 11.27
N GLN A 82 -1.20 -0.07 10.09
CA GLN A 82 -2.48 -0.68 9.75
C GLN A 82 -2.41 -2.19 9.98
N TRP A 83 -3.57 -2.85 9.99
CA TRP A 83 -3.62 -4.31 10.07
C TRP A 83 -2.84 -4.96 8.92
N ILE A 84 -2.79 -4.32 7.74
CA ILE A 84 -2.08 -4.80 6.57
C ILE A 84 -0.55 -4.81 6.76
N ASP A 85 -0.01 -3.94 7.62
CA ASP A 85 1.43 -3.91 7.92
C ASP A 85 1.86 -5.08 8.84
N SER A 86 0.91 -5.89 9.34
CA SER A 86 1.19 -7.11 10.12
C SER A 86 1.28 -8.39 9.28
N VAL A 87 1.07 -8.30 7.97
CA VAL A 87 1.13 -9.46 7.07
C VAL A 87 2.58 -9.97 6.98
N PRO A 88 2.82 -11.29 7.13
CA PRO A 88 4.18 -11.84 7.19
C PRO A 88 4.90 -11.93 5.83
N TYR A 89 4.36 -11.28 4.80
CA TYR A 89 4.94 -11.22 3.46
C TYR A 89 4.56 -9.91 2.79
N LEU A 90 5.34 -9.51 1.78
CA LEU A 90 5.08 -8.29 1.03
C LEU A 90 3.76 -8.41 0.26
N VAL A 91 2.81 -7.56 0.61
CA VAL A 91 1.50 -7.43 -0.02
C VAL A 91 1.43 -6.14 -0.85
N HIS A 92 0.20 -5.74 -1.22
CA HIS A 92 -0.10 -4.54 -1.98
C HIS A 92 0.09 -3.25 -1.18
N THR A 93 1.33 -3.01 -0.74
CA THR A 93 1.74 -1.85 0.07
C THR A 93 2.88 -1.09 -0.64
N ASN A 94 2.66 -0.77 -1.92
CA ASN A 94 3.61 -0.12 -2.84
C ASN A 94 4.82 -0.98 -3.26
N PHE A 95 4.82 -2.28 -3.00
CA PHE A 95 5.91 -3.18 -3.44
C PHE A 95 5.71 -3.78 -4.84
N GLU A 96 4.60 -3.50 -5.50
CA GLU A 96 4.20 -4.15 -6.75
C GLU A 96 5.26 -4.02 -7.84
N LEU A 97 5.72 -2.80 -8.14
CA LEU A 97 6.72 -2.59 -9.19
C LEU A 97 8.02 -3.34 -8.86
N ALA A 98 8.55 -3.18 -7.65
CA ALA A 98 9.77 -3.86 -7.23
C ALA A 98 9.64 -5.39 -7.35
N LEU A 99 8.51 -5.96 -6.93
CA LEU A 99 8.26 -7.40 -7.04
C LEU A 99 8.04 -7.88 -8.48
N MET A 100 7.49 -7.03 -9.35
CA MET A 100 7.39 -7.32 -10.79
C MET A 100 8.78 -7.34 -11.45
N LEU A 101 9.62 -6.36 -11.13
CA LEU A 101 11.00 -6.30 -11.64
C LEU A 101 11.86 -7.48 -11.17
N ASP A 102 11.62 -7.97 -9.95
CA ASP A 102 12.24 -9.18 -9.40
C ASP A 102 11.62 -10.48 -9.97
N GLY A 103 10.58 -10.39 -10.79
CA GLY A 103 9.89 -11.54 -11.39
C GLY A 103 9.04 -12.38 -10.43
N ARG A 104 8.92 -11.96 -9.17
CA ARG A 104 8.11 -12.65 -8.14
C ARG A 104 6.63 -12.37 -8.27
N LYS A 105 6.26 -11.21 -8.82
CA LYS A 105 4.88 -10.82 -9.07
C LYS A 105 4.66 -10.71 -10.58
N PRO A 106 3.90 -11.63 -11.21
CA PRO A 106 3.65 -11.56 -12.64
C PRO A 106 2.57 -10.53 -13.01
N PHE A 107 1.82 -10.03 -12.02
CA PHE A 107 0.64 -9.19 -12.24
C PHE A 107 0.40 -8.21 -11.10
N ALA A 108 0.05 -6.98 -11.43
CA ALA A 108 -0.38 -5.96 -10.49
C ALA A 108 -1.66 -5.29 -10.98
N MET A 109 -2.48 -4.86 -10.04
CA MET A 109 -3.73 -4.15 -10.30
C MET A 109 -3.87 -3.02 -9.31
N PHE A 110 -4.24 -1.87 -9.83
CA PHE A 110 -4.57 -0.67 -9.08
C PHE A 110 -5.93 -0.15 -9.55
N SER A 111 -6.67 0.49 -8.66
CA SER A 111 -7.88 1.21 -9.02
C SER A 111 -8.08 2.41 -8.12
N ASP A 112 -8.45 3.54 -8.71
CA ASP A 112 -8.76 4.77 -7.99
C ASP A 112 -9.77 5.59 -8.80
N GLU A 113 -10.25 6.69 -8.24
CA GLU A 113 -11.03 7.68 -8.97
C GLU A 113 -10.22 8.27 -10.11
N GLU A 114 -10.85 8.42 -11.28
CA GLU A 114 -10.21 9.00 -12.46
C GLU A 114 -9.75 10.45 -12.22
N SER A 115 -10.45 11.16 -11.31
CA SER A 115 -10.10 12.53 -10.91
C SER A 115 -8.96 12.62 -9.89
N SER A 116 -8.56 11.49 -9.28
CA SER A 116 -7.47 11.41 -8.33
C SER A 116 -6.12 11.59 -9.02
N TRP A 117 -5.13 12.08 -8.28
CA TRP A 117 -3.74 12.15 -8.76
C TRP A 117 -3.05 10.78 -8.71
N ILE A 118 -3.56 9.84 -7.89
CA ILE A 118 -2.94 8.54 -7.61
C ILE A 118 -2.71 7.70 -8.88
N PRO A 119 -3.68 7.54 -9.80
CA PRO A 119 -3.46 6.82 -11.06
C PRO A 119 -2.29 7.38 -11.88
N LYS A 120 -2.12 8.71 -11.89
CA LYS A 120 -1.03 9.35 -12.63
C LYS A 120 0.32 9.05 -12.01
N GLU A 121 0.44 9.09 -10.70
CA GLU A 121 1.69 8.81 -9.99
C GLU A 121 2.11 7.35 -10.09
N ILE A 122 1.18 6.42 -9.86
CA ILE A 122 1.45 4.98 -10.05
C ILE A 122 1.97 4.73 -11.46
N ARG A 123 1.31 5.29 -12.48
CA ARG A 123 1.77 5.13 -13.87
C ARG A 123 3.14 5.75 -14.12
N ALA A 124 3.51 6.81 -13.42
CA ALA A 124 4.82 7.44 -13.57
C ALA A 124 5.95 6.48 -13.20
N TYR A 125 5.82 5.72 -12.10
CA TYR A 125 6.81 4.72 -11.69
C TYR A 125 6.94 3.56 -12.68
N PHE A 126 5.83 3.08 -13.24
CA PHE A 126 5.83 1.95 -14.18
C PHE A 126 6.25 2.36 -15.60
N ARG A 127 6.06 3.63 -15.98
CA ARG A 127 6.23 4.12 -17.36
C ARG A 127 7.58 3.74 -18.00
N PRO A 128 8.74 3.88 -17.33
CA PRO A 128 10.03 3.52 -17.93
C PRO A 128 10.15 2.05 -18.33
N TYR A 129 9.43 1.17 -17.64
CA TYR A 129 9.43 -0.28 -17.89
C TYR A 129 8.41 -0.68 -18.94
N VAL A 130 7.27 0.03 -18.97
CA VAL A 130 6.26 -0.11 -20.02
C VAL A 130 6.82 0.34 -21.37
N ASP A 131 7.49 1.49 -21.44
CA ASP A 131 8.07 2.02 -22.68
C ASP A 131 9.15 1.09 -23.27
N LYS A 132 9.83 0.31 -22.42
CA LYS A 132 10.83 -0.69 -22.82
C LYS A 132 10.22 -2.06 -23.16
N GLY A 133 8.92 -2.25 -22.96
CA GLY A 133 8.25 -3.55 -23.13
C GLY A 133 8.61 -4.58 -22.05
N ALA A 134 9.22 -4.15 -20.93
CA ALA A 134 9.54 -5.03 -19.80
C ALA A 134 8.31 -5.32 -18.92
N ILE A 135 7.30 -4.44 -18.98
CA ILE A 135 5.99 -4.59 -18.35
C ILE A 135 4.94 -4.20 -19.38
N ILE A 136 3.81 -4.91 -19.43
CA ILE A 136 2.68 -4.60 -20.29
C ILE A 136 1.60 -3.90 -19.45
N GLU A 137 1.09 -2.77 -19.93
CA GLU A 137 0.04 -1.98 -19.27
C GLU A 137 -1.31 -2.16 -19.98
N ARG A 138 -2.39 -2.28 -19.20
CA ARG A 138 -3.77 -2.11 -19.66
C ARG A 138 -4.50 -1.15 -18.72
N VAL A 139 -5.11 -0.10 -19.27
CA VAL A 139 -5.86 0.90 -18.50
C VAL A 139 -7.32 0.86 -18.94
N GLU A 140 -8.23 0.70 -17.98
CA GLU A 140 -9.65 0.51 -18.24
C GLU A 140 -10.48 1.44 -17.33
N PRO A 141 -11.28 2.36 -17.87
CA PRO A 141 -12.24 3.11 -17.08
C PRO A 141 -13.44 2.23 -16.73
N PHE A 142 -14.01 2.42 -15.54
CA PHE A 142 -15.26 1.80 -15.13
C PHE A 142 -16.06 2.72 -14.20
N VAL A 143 -17.34 2.40 -14.01
CA VAL A 143 -18.24 3.18 -13.15
C VAL A 143 -18.76 2.30 -12.03
N GLU A 144 -18.60 2.75 -10.79
CA GLU A 144 -19.20 2.13 -9.62
C GLU A 144 -20.16 3.12 -8.94
N GLY A 145 -21.47 2.87 -9.08
CA GLY A 145 -22.49 3.81 -8.64
C GLY A 145 -22.42 5.14 -9.39
N LYS A 146 -21.92 6.19 -8.71
CA LYS A 146 -21.70 7.53 -9.29
C LYS A 146 -20.22 7.88 -9.48
N LEU A 147 -19.31 7.00 -9.06
CA LEU A 147 -17.87 7.23 -9.13
C LEU A 147 -17.33 6.79 -10.49
N HIS A 148 -16.53 7.66 -11.10
CA HIS A 148 -15.76 7.37 -12.29
C HIS A 148 -14.38 6.89 -11.84
N LEU A 149 -14.11 5.61 -12.07
CA LEU A 149 -12.91 4.94 -11.60
C LEU A 149 -12.05 4.56 -12.81
N VAL A 150 -10.75 4.49 -12.58
CA VAL A 150 -9.80 3.92 -13.52
C VAL A 150 -9.14 2.71 -12.88
N ARG A 151 -9.07 1.62 -13.65
CA ARG A 151 -8.30 0.44 -13.29
C ARG A 151 -7.03 0.40 -14.14
N ILE A 152 -5.90 0.21 -13.49
CA ILE A 152 -4.60 0.06 -14.13
C ILE A 152 -4.11 -1.36 -13.84
N LEU A 153 -3.90 -2.13 -14.90
CA LEU A 153 -3.40 -3.49 -14.84
C LEU A 153 -2.01 -3.54 -15.45
N TYR A 154 -1.11 -4.26 -14.78
CA TYR A 154 0.22 -4.56 -15.29
C TYR A 154 0.45 -6.07 -15.31
N ALA A 155 1.07 -6.56 -16.37
CA ALA A 155 1.53 -7.94 -16.46
C ALA A 155 2.99 -7.99 -16.95
N LEU A 156 3.73 -9.01 -16.51
CA LEU A 156 5.01 -9.33 -17.15
C LEU A 156 4.78 -9.87 -18.57
N PRO A 157 5.74 -9.73 -19.50
CA PRO A 157 5.64 -10.31 -20.83
C PRO A 157 5.34 -11.82 -20.77
N LYS A 158 4.41 -12.28 -21.58
CA LYS A 158 3.85 -13.66 -21.60
C LYS A 158 2.86 -13.99 -20.48
N GLU A 159 2.62 -13.08 -19.54
CA GLU A 159 1.62 -13.20 -18.47
C GLU A 159 0.36 -12.36 -18.76
N GLU A 160 0.19 -11.85 -19.98
CA GLU A 160 -0.93 -10.97 -20.38
C GLU A 160 -2.29 -11.68 -20.29
N TRP A 161 -2.32 -13.02 -20.31
CA TRP A 161 -3.52 -13.82 -20.08
C TRP A 161 -4.20 -13.49 -18.74
N ARG A 162 -3.43 -12.96 -17.77
CA ARG A 162 -3.95 -12.54 -16.46
C ARG A 162 -4.89 -11.36 -16.52
N PHE A 163 -4.77 -10.50 -17.54
CA PHE A 163 -5.73 -9.41 -17.73
C PHE A 163 -7.15 -9.94 -17.92
N ASP A 164 -7.31 -10.90 -18.83
CA ASP A 164 -8.62 -11.44 -19.16
C ASP A 164 -9.15 -12.32 -18.02
N ALA A 165 -8.27 -13.10 -17.37
CA ALA A 165 -8.63 -13.89 -16.19
C ALA A 165 -9.04 -13.02 -14.99
N TYR A 166 -8.40 -11.86 -14.82
CA TYR A 166 -8.80 -10.88 -13.81
C TYR A 166 -10.17 -10.29 -14.15
N THR A 167 -10.41 -9.90 -15.41
CA THR A 167 -11.71 -9.38 -15.85
C THR A 167 -12.83 -10.40 -15.64
N GLU A 168 -12.58 -11.67 -15.95
CA GLU A 168 -13.51 -12.76 -15.69
C GLU A 168 -13.81 -12.89 -14.18
N LEU A 169 -12.77 -12.90 -13.34
CA LEU A 169 -12.91 -12.99 -11.88
C LEU A 169 -13.72 -11.80 -11.30
N MET A 170 -13.47 -10.58 -11.78
CA MET A 170 -14.22 -9.39 -11.34
C MET A 170 -15.68 -9.38 -11.81
N SER A 171 -16.08 -10.26 -12.74
CA SER A 171 -17.48 -10.41 -13.17
C SER A 171 -18.31 -11.31 -12.25
N GLU A 172 -17.69 -11.95 -11.26
CA GLU A 172 -18.38 -12.82 -10.31
C GLU A 172 -19.39 -12.04 -9.45
N ARG A 173 -20.62 -12.56 -9.36
CA ARG A 173 -21.68 -11.94 -8.56
C ARG A 173 -21.49 -12.07 -7.06
N HIS A 174 -20.77 -13.09 -6.63
CA HIS A 174 -20.59 -13.41 -5.22
C HIS A 174 -19.11 -13.64 -4.94
N TRP A 175 -18.55 -12.76 -4.11
CA TRP A 175 -17.15 -12.84 -3.74
C TRP A 175 -16.97 -13.84 -2.60
N THR A 176 -16.25 -14.93 -2.89
CA THR A 176 -16.03 -16.06 -1.98
C THR A 176 -14.56 -16.20 -1.62
N ASP A 177 -14.25 -17.14 -0.72
CA ASP A 177 -12.85 -17.48 -0.42
C ASP A 177 -12.13 -18.09 -1.63
N GLU A 178 -12.85 -18.76 -2.54
CA GLU A 178 -12.30 -19.21 -3.81
C GLU A 178 -11.98 -18.02 -4.72
N SER A 179 -12.82 -16.98 -4.72
CA SER A 179 -12.56 -15.74 -5.46
C SER A 179 -11.29 -15.04 -4.95
N GLU A 180 -11.10 -14.96 -3.63
CA GLU A 180 -9.87 -14.46 -3.00
C GLU A 180 -8.65 -15.30 -3.36
N TYR A 181 -8.78 -16.63 -3.28
CA TYR A 181 -7.72 -17.54 -3.64
C TYR A 181 -7.27 -17.31 -5.08
N ARG A 182 -8.22 -17.30 -6.03
CA ARG A 182 -7.97 -17.03 -7.45
C ARG A 182 -7.34 -15.67 -7.66
N LEU A 183 -7.83 -14.61 -6.99
CA LEU A 183 -7.21 -13.29 -7.05
C LEU A 183 -5.75 -13.35 -6.58
N GLY A 184 -5.48 -13.96 -5.44
CA GLY A 184 -4.13 -14.10 -4.91
C GLY A 184 -3.20 -14.84 -5.87
N ARG A 185 -3.67 -15.93 -6.49
CA ARG A 185 -2.90 -16.67 -7.50
C ARG A 185 -2.69 -15.87 -8.80
N LEU A 186 -3.67 -15.07 -9.21
CA LEU A 186 -3.53 -14.14 -10.34
C LEU A 186 -2.45 -13.10 -10.06
N LEU A 187 -2.34 -12.62 -8.82
CA LEU A 187 -1.33 -11.65 -8.40
C LEU A 187 0.06 -12.28 -8.20
N GLY A 188 0.15 -13.62 -8.16
CA GLY A 188 1.42 -14.36 -8.02
C GLY A 188 1.74 -14.82 -6.60
N TYR A 189 0.81 -14.71 -5.66
CA TYR A 189 1.02 -15.24 -4.31
C TYR A 189 1.01 -16.77 -4.30
N THR A 190 1.75 -17.34 -3.36
CA THR A 190 1.79 -18.79 -3.13
C THR A 190 0.48 -19.28 -2.52
N GLU A 191 0.26 -20.59 -2.57
CA GLU A 191 -0.91 -21.20 -1.94
C GLU A 191 -0.98 -20.90 -0.44
N GLU A 192 0.15 -21.01 0.28
CA GLU A 192 0.24 -20.71 1.71
C GLU A 192 -0.10 -19.25 2.01
N GLN A 193 0.37 -18.31 1.18
CA GLN A 193 0.06 -16.88 1.32
C GLN A 193 -1.44 -16.61 1.12
N CYS A 194 -2.04 -17.21 0.09
CA CYS A 194 -3.49 -17.09 -0.15
C CYS A 194 -4.31 -17.69 0.99
N GLN A 195 -3.94 -18.87 1.49
CA GLN A 195 -4.63 -19.52 2.61
C GLN A 195 -4.52 -18.69 3.90
N TRP A 196 -3.34 -18.14 4.19
CA TRP A 196 -3.15 -17.24 5.32
C TRP A 196 -4.06 -16.01 5.20
N TRP A 197 -4.11 -15.38 4.01
CA TRP A 197 -4.93 -14.20 3.77
C TRP A 197 -6.42 -14.47 4.00
N ILE A 198 -6.92 -15.58 3.47
CA ILE A 198 -8.31 -16.01 3.64
C ILE A 198 -8.65 -16.24 5.13
N ALA A 199 -7.75 -16.90 5.87
CA ALA A 199 -7.94 -17.13 7.30
C ALA A 199 -8.07 -15.82 8.08
N GLN A 200 -7.17 -14.86 7.85
CA GLN A 200 -7.19 -13.56 8.53
C GLN A 200 -8.44 -12.74 8.20
N ARG A 201 -8.91 -12.77 6.95
CA ARG A 201 -10.15 -12.07 6.56
C ARG A 201 -11.39 -12.65 7.26
N ARG A 202 -11.44 -13.97 7.47
CA ARG A 202 -12.52 -14.61 8.22
C ARG A 202 -12.49 -14.18 9.69
N GLU A 203 -11.31 -14.13 10.31
CA GLU A 203 -11.14 -13.66 11.69
C GLU A 203 -11.56 -12.20 11.84
N ALA A 204 -11.10 -11.31 10.96
CA ALA A 204 -11.49 -9.89 10.97
C ALA A 204 -13.01 -9.71 10.84
N ARG A 205 -13.67 -10.44 9.91
CA ARG A 205 -15.13 -10.41 9.74
C ARG A 205 -15.87 -10.88 10.99
N ASN A 206 -15.35 -11.89 11.69
CA ASN A 206 -15.94 -12.42 12.92
C ASN A 206 -15.79 -11.46 14.11
N VAL A 207 -14.76 -10.60 14.10
CA VAL A 207 -14.56 -9.55 15.12
C VAL A 207 -15.49 -8.35 14.87
N THR A 208 -15.78 -8.03 13.61
CA THR A 208 -16.66 -6.90 13.23
C THR A 208 -18.15 -7.24 13.14
N ALA A 209 -18.53 -8.51 13.14
CA ALA A 209 -19.95 -8.89 13.16
C ALA A 209 -20.53 -8.61 14.57
N PRO A 210 -21.64 -7.85 14.70
CA PRO A 210 -22.32 -7.75 15.98
C PRO A 210 -22.69 -9.16 16.44
N LYS A 211 -22.28 -9.54 17.64
CA LYS A 211 -22.78 -10.76 18.29
C LYS A 211 -24.31 -10.62 18.34
N ALA A 212 -25.00 -11.54 17.66
CA ALA A 212 -26.45 -11.66 17.70
C ALA A 212 -26.93 -11.93 19.14
#